data_AF-A0A964NZK3-F1
#
_entry.id   AF-A0A964NZK3-F1
#
_cell.length_a   1.000
_cell.length_b   1.000
_cell.length_c   1.000
_cell.angle_alpha   90.00
_cell.angle_beta   90.00
_cell.angle_gamma   90.00
#
_symmetry.space_group_name_H-M   'P 1'
#
loop_
_entity.id
_entity.type
_entity.pdbx_description
1 polymer ?
#
loop_
_entity_poly.entity_id
_entity_poly.type
_entity_poly.pdbx_seq_one_letter_code
_entity_poly.pdbx_strand_id
1 'polypeptide(L)'
;MTILISFDIDGTLETGDPPGRVTMDMVRRAQELGYIIGSASDRPVPVQKSIWEKHGIAVEFTVHKHKLDEVKVQFEADEYHHIGDTNMDEHYAVLHGFKFLDVAIHKEEPWMFLEGEEVPAGAVTGVDGLAPKIVISFDIDGTLETGDPPGRVTMEMVRRAQELGYIIGSASDRPVSVQQAIWEKHGIEVEFTIHKHKLDEVKAQFEADEYHHIGDTNMDEHYAVMHGFRFLDVAIHKEEPWMFLAGETVPASAAVRSTAISAWHSPMEPPPAAPAAPVAPAPSQPAPGLDDIIE
;
A
#
# COMPACT_ATOMS: atom_id res chain seq x y z
N MET A 1 21.71 -12.29 3.67
CA MET A 1 20.56 -11.60 3.11
C MET A 1 20.95 -10.14 2.98
N THR A 2 21.28 -9.70 1.78
CA THR A 2 21.69 -8.34 1.46
C THR A 2 20.48 -7.59 0.93
N ILE A 3 20.12 -6.48 1.57
CA ILE A 3 18.95 -5.67 1.19
C ILE A 3 19.43 -4.29 0.77
N LEU A 4 18.85 -3.81 -0.33
CA LEU A 4 19.04 -2.46 -0.82
C LEU A 4 17.74 -1.65 -0.67
N ILE A 5 17.85 -0.47 -0.05
CA ILE A 5 16.76 0.47 0.15
C ILE A 5 17.07 1.78 -0.56
N SER A 6 16.18 2.18 -1.47
CA SER A 6 16.17 3.47 -2.14
C SER A 6 15.09 4.36 -1.54
N PHE A 7 15.41 5.56 -1.10
CA PHE A 7 14.45 6.54 -0.60
C PHE A 7 14.16 7.62 -1.65
N ASP A 8 12.89 7.91 -1.94
CA ASP A 8 12.53 9.25 -2.43
C ASP A 8 12.79 10.29 -1.31
N ILE A 9 12.66 11.58 -1.63
CA ILE A 9 12.98 12.68 -0.72
C ILE A 9 11.74 13.47 -0.35
N ASP A 10 10.99 13.95 -1.35
CA ASP A 10 9.86 14.86 -1.11
C ASP A 10 8.65 14.03 -0.72
N GLY A 11 7.92 14.43 0.32
CA GLY A 11 6.82 13.64 0.90
C GLY A 11 7.26 12.35 1.61
N THR A 12 8.52 11.93 1.43
CA THR A 12 9.09 10.68 1.98
C THR A 12 9.96 10.91 3.20
N LEU A 13 11.04 11.69 3.07
CA LEU A 13 11.97 11.99 4.18
C LEU A 13 11.49 13.21 4.98
N GLU A 14 11.79 13.25 6.28
CA GLU A 14 11.48 14.41 7.14
C GLU A 14 12.10 15.73 6.67
N THR A 15 13.12 15.64 5.79
CA THR A 15 13.80 16.78 5.18
C THR A 15 13.32 17.14 3.78
N GLY A 16 12.29 16.44 3.27
CA GLY A 16 11.64 16.72 1.99
C GLY A 16 10.86 18.03 1.99
N ASP A 17 10.39 18.43 0.81
CA ASP A 17 9.46 19.54 0.62
C ASP A 17 8.32 19.11 -0.33
N PRO A 18 7.14 18.72 0.19
CA PRO A 18 6.77 18.76 1.62
C PRO A 18 7.55 17.71 2.45
N PRO A 19 7.69 17.90 3.77
CA PRO A 19 8.35 16.93 4.64
C PRO A 19 7.53 15.64 4.76
N GLY A 20 8.23 14.51 4.75
CA GLY A 20 7.69 13.16 4.90
C GLY A 20 7.93 12.55 6.28
N ARG A 21 7.58 11.27 6.42
CA ARG A 21 7.53 10.55 7.70
C ARG A 21 8.79 9.75 8.02
N VAL A 22 9.65 9.49 7.05
CA VAL A 22 10.91 8.77 7.27
C VAL A 22 11.93 9.72 7.90
N THR A 23 12.19 9.49 9.18
CA THR A 23 13.17 10.29 9.94
C THR A 23 14.59 9.90 9.56
N MET A 24 15.55 10.82 9.74
CA MET A 24 16.96 10.51 9.52
C MET A 24 17.49 9.44 10.49
N ASP A 25 16.89 9.30 11.66
CA ASP A 25 17.22 8.23 12.61
C ASP A 25 16.77 6.85 12.10
N MET A 26 15.62 6.76 11.43
CA MET A 26 15.20 5.53 10.75
C MET A 26 16.18 5.12 9.64
N VAL A 27 16.68 6.10 8.86
CA VAL A 27 17.68 5.85 7.82
C VAL A 27 19.00 5.36 8.43
N ARG A 28 19.46 5.97 9.53
CA ARG A 28 20.66 5.50 10.25
C ARG A 28 20.49 4.07 10.75
N ARG A 29 19.33 3.72 11.27
CA ARG A 29 19.04 2.35 11.72
C ARG A 29 19.11 1.34 10.57
N ALA A 30 18.59 1.68 9.39
CA ALA A 30 18.74 0.84 8.20
C ALA A 30 20.22 0.62 7.83
N GLN A 31 21.05 1.64 7.96
CA GLN A 31 22.50 1.53 7.77
C GLN A 31 23.18 0.65 8.84
N GLU A 32 22.80 0.79 10.11
CA GLU A 32 23.30 -0.04 11.22
C GLU A 32 22.95 -1.52 11.06
N LEU A 33 21.81 -1.82 10.45
CA LEU A 33 21.39 -3.19 10.09
C LEU A 33 22.18 -3.76 8.89
N GLY A 34 23.08 -2.97 8.29
CA GLY A 34 23.94 -3.39 7.19
C GLY A 34 23.28 -3.35 5.81
N TYR A 35 22.19 -2.58 5.65
CA TYR A 35 21.54 -2.41 4.36
C TYR A 35 22.31 -1.44 3.46
N ILE A 36 22.25 -1.68 2.15
CA ILE A 36 22.73 -0.75 1.14
C ILE A 36 21.67 0.34 1.01
N ILE A 37 22.01 1.59 1.36
CA ILE A 37 21.05 2.70 1.35
C ILE A 37 21.43 3.78 0.34
N GLY A 38 20.43 4.41 -0.27
CA GLY A 38 20.60 5.54 -1.19
C GLY A 38 19.31 6.26 -1.50
N SER A 39 19.37 7.30 -2.32
CA SER A 39 18.19 8.05 -2.76
C SER A 39 17.92 7.94 -4.25
N ALA A 40 16.64 7.93 -4.60
CA ALA A 40 16.15 8.10 -5.96
C ALA A 40 15.01 9.11 -5.97
N SER A 41 15.28 10.33 -6.46
CA SER A 41 14.35 11.46 -6.41
C SER A 41 14.39 12.29 -7.69
N ASP A 42 13.32 13.04 -7.96
CA ASP A 42 13.29 14.02 -9.06
C ASP A 42 14.20 15.23 -8.79
N ARG A 43 14.63 15.42 -7.53
CA ARG A 43 15.61 16.44 -7.17
C ARG A 43 16.94 16.20 -7.90
N PRO A 44 17.64 17.27 -8.35
CA PRO A 44 18.98 17.13 -8.93
C PRO A 44 19.94 16.38 -8.01
N VAL A 45 20.72 15.46 -8.56
CA VAL A 45 21.68 14.62 -7.79
C VAL A 45 22.57 15.43 -6.81
N PRO A 46 23.12 16.61 -7.15
CA PRO A 46 23.87 17.42 -6.20
C PRO A 46 23.07 17.87 -4.97
N VAL A 47 21.76 18.09 -5.13
CA VAL A 47 20.84 18.45 -4.03
C VAL A 47 20.58 17.24 -3.14
N GLN A 48 20.44 16.05 -3.71
CA GLN A 48 20.30 14.83 -2.92
C GLN A 48 21.54 14.60 -2.06
N LYS A 49 22.74 14.71 -2.65
CA LYS A 49 24.02 14.56 -1.93
C LYS A 49 24.16 15.53 -0.77
N SER A 50 23.79 16.80 -0.98
CA SER A 50 23.90 17.80 0.08
C SER A 50 22.94 17.56 1.25
N ILE A 51 21.77 16.97 1.01
CA ILE A 51 20.85 16.53 2.07
C ILE A 51 21.53 15.46 2.93
N TRP A 52 22.11 14.43 2.33
CA TRP A 52 22.80 13.37 3.07
C TRP A 52 24.02 13.88 3.85
N GLU A 53 24.86 14.70 3.21
CA GLU A 53 26.04 15.32 3.83
C GLU A 53 25.66 16.18 5.05
N LYS A 54 24.59 16.98 4.94
CA LYS A 54 24.11 17.83 6.03
C LYS A 54 23.70 17.02 7.27
N HIS A 55 23.20 15.80 7.07
CA HIS A 55 22.76 14.92 8.16
C HIS A 55 23.82 13.89 8.59
N GLY A 56 25.02 13.94 7.99
CA GLY A 56 26.13 13.06 8.31
C GLY A 56 25.85 11.59 7.98
N ILE A 57 25.00 11.32 6.99
CA ILE A 57 24.66 9.97 6.55
C ILE A 57 25.42 9.69 5.26
N ALA A 58 26.24 8.63 5.26
CA ALA A 58 26.90 8.17 4.05
C ALA A 58 25.95 7.20 3.32
N VAL A 59 25.57 7.55 2.10
CA VAL A 59 24.76 6.68 1.22
C VAL A 59 25.60 6.15 0.08
N GLU A 60 25.24 4.97 -0.42
CA GLU A 60 25.95 4.25 -1.48
C GLU A 60 25.60 4.79 -2.87
N PHE A 61 24.41 5.38 -3.04
CA PHE A 61 23.98 5.97 -4.31
C PHE A 61 23.03 7.16 -4.15
N THR A 62 23.01 8.00 -5.19
CA THR A 62 22.05 9.10 -5.38
C THR A 62 21.73 9.18 -6.87
N VAL A 63 20.50 8.87 -7.26
CA VAL A 63 20.07 8.81 -8.67
C VAL A 63 18.73 9.53 -8.88
N HIS A 64 18.30 9.65 -10.13
CA HIS A 64 16.91 10.02 -10.41
C HIS A 64 16.01 8.78 -10.37
N LYS A 65 14.73 8.93 -9.99
CA LYS A 65 13.80 7.79 -9.86
C LYS A 65 13.63 6.97 -11.14
N HIS A 66 13.67 7.60 -12.31
CA HIS A 66 13.66 6.93 -13.61
C HIS A 66 14.97 6.20 -13.98
N LYS A 67 15.97 6.19 -13.08
CA LYS A 67 17.29 5.54 -13.24
C LYS A 67 17.54 4.47 -12.19
N LEU A 68 16.49 3.93 -11.57
CA LEU A 68 16.61 2.84 -10.59
C LEU A 68 17.22 1.56 -11.21
N ASP A 69 17.10 1.37 -12.51
CA ASP A 69 17.78 0.30 -13.25
C ASP A 69 19.32 0.38 -13.14
N GLU A 70 19.89 1.60 -13.19
CA GLU A 70 21.34 1.82 -13.03
C GLU A 70 21.84 1.33 -11.67
N VAL A 71 21.01 1.41 -10.62
CA VAL A 71 21.33 0.93 -9.26
C VAL A 71 21.44 -0.59 -9.25
N LYS A 72 20.53 -1.32 -9.91
CA LYS A 72 20.58 -2.80 -9.96
C LYS A 72 21.77 -3.33 -10.78
N VAL A 73 22.30 -2.53 -11.69
CA VAL A 73 23.53 -2.87 -12.42
C VAL A 73 24.76 -2.71 -11.52
N GLN A 74 24.74 -1.74 -10.61
CA GLN A 74 25.90 -1.39 -9.78
C GLN A 74 25.96 -2.18 -8.47
N PHE A 75 24.80 -2.53 -7.90
CA PHE A 75 24.71 -3.17 -6.59
C PHE A 75 23.98 -4.49 -6.68
N GLU A 76 24.62 -5.56 -6.20
CA GLU A 76 24.02 -6.88 -6.07
C GLU A 76 23.42 -7.04 -4.67
N ALA A 77 22.09 -7.18 -4.61
CA ALA A 77 21.32 -7.44 -3.40
C ALA A 77 20.33 -8.60 -3.62
N ASP A 78 20.00 -9.31 -2.54
CA ASP A 78 18.96 -10.34 -2.53
C ASP A 78 17.57 -9.72 -2.70
N GLU A 79 17.37 -8.50 -2.17
CA GLU A 79 16.14 -7.72 -2.30
C GLU A 79 16.38 -6.24 -2.57
N TYR A 80 15.46 -5.64 -3.35
CA TYR A 80 15.49 -4.23 -3.73
C TYR A 80 14.17 -3.58 -3.35
N HIS A 81 14.22 -2.53 -2.55
CA HIS A 81 13.07 -1.80 -2.05
C HIS A 81 13.19 -0.32 -2.39
N HIS A 82 12.10 0.31 -2.83
CA HIS A 82 12.00 1.75 -3.00
C HIS A 82 10.89 2.29 -2.11
N ILE A 83 11.21 3.35 -1.39
CA ILE A 83 10.35 3.99 -0.41
C ILE A 83 9.96 5.36 -0.93
N GLY A 84 8.66 5.61 -1.10
CA GLY A 84 8.12 6.85 -1.67
C GLY A 84 6.72 7.14 -1.14
N ASP A 85 6.14 8.29 -1.50
CA ASP A 85 4.78 8.69 -1.11
C ASP A 85 3.82 8.88 -2.29
N THR A 86 4.32 8.76 -3.53
CA THR A 86 3.53 9.01 -4.72
C THR A 86 3.44 7.80 -5.65
N ASN A 87 2.38 7.75 -6.47
CA ASN A 87 2.22 6.75 -7.52
C ASN A 87 3.36 6.80 -8.56
N MET A 88 4.04 7.95 -8.69
CA MET A 88 5.21 8.07 -9.56
C MET A 88 6.40 7.27 -9.00
N ASP A 89 6.54 7.21 -7.68
CA ASP A 89 7.57 6.41 -7.01
C ASP A 89 7.27 4.92 -7.18
N GLU A 90 6.02 4.52 -7.00
CA GLU A 90 5.57 3.15 -7.26
C GLU A 90 5.83 2.75 -8.71
N HIS A 91 5.42 3.59 -9.66
CA HIS A 91 5.56 3.32 -11.08
C HIS A 91 7.01 3.02 -11.45
N TYR A 92 7.96 3.88 -11.03
CA TYR A 92 9.37 3.68 -11.34
C TYR A 92 9.99 2.53 -10.55
N ALA A 93 9.59 2.30 -9.30
CA ALA A 93 10.03 1.15 -8.53
C ALA A 93 9.68 -0.17 -9.23
N VAL A 94 8.40 -0.35 -9.57
CA VAL A 94 7.90 -1.57 -10.20
C VAL A 94 8.49 -1.76 -11.59
N LEU A 95 8.56 -0.68 -12.39
CA LEU A 95 9.15 -0.70 -13.73
C LEU A 95 10.59 -1.25 -13.72
N HIS A 96 11.36 -0.93 -12.68
CA HIS A 96 12.75 -1.34 -12.54
C HIS A 96 12.94 -2.56 -11.62
N GLY A 97 11.85 -3.22 -11.23
CA GLY A 97 11.87 -4.46 -10.45
C GLY A 97 12.35 -4.26 -9.00
N PHE A 98 12.03 -3.11 -8.41
CA PHE A 98 12.05 -2.88 -6.97
C PHE A 98 10.67 -3.21 -6.39
N LYS A 99 10.64 -3.61 -5.12
CA LYS A 99 9.42 -3.63 -4.31
C LYS A 99 9.15 -2.20 -3.85
N PHE A 100 7.93 -1.69 -4.05
CA PHE A 100 7.55 -0.36 -3.59
C PHE A 100 7.00 -0.41 -2.16
N LEU A 101 7.35 0.59 -1.34
CA LEU A 101 6.89 0.76 0.03
C LEU A 101 6.41 2.21 0.21
N ASP A 102 5.11 2.41 0.39
CA ASP A 102 4.52 3.73 0.61
C ASP A 102 4.79 4.23 2.04
N VAL A 103 5.24 5.49 2.18
CA VAL A 103 5.45 6.16 3.48
C VAL A 103 4.19 6.76 4.09
N ALA A 104 3.13 6.97 3.31
CA ALA A 104 1.89 7.59 3.76
C ALA A 104 1.05 6.69 4.67
N ILE A 105 1.46 5.44 4.88
CA ILE A 105 0.61 4.42 5.50
C ILE A 105 1.22 3.91 6.81
N HIS A 106 0.52 4.18 7.91
CA HIS A 106 0.81 3.65 9.23
C HIS A 106 -0.37 2.84 9.78
N LYS A 107 0.00 1.69 10.39
CA LYS A 107 -0.74 0.84 11.33
C LYS A 107 -2.07 0.24 10.85
N GLU A 108 -2.48 -0.79 11.58
CA GLU A 108 -3.65 -1.66 11.35
C GLU A 108 -5.00 -0.91 11.22
N GLU A 109 -5.02 0.42 11.37
CA GLU A 109 -6.19 1.29 11.26
C GLU A 109 -5.80 2.61 10.57
N PRO A 110 -6.10 2.76 9.25
CA PRO A 110 -5.64 3.89 8.42
C PRO A 110 -5.97 5.32 8.92
N TRP A 111 -6.88 5.48 9.90
CA TRP A 111 -7.37 6.75 10.42
C TRP A 111 -6.81 7.16 11.81
N MET A 112 -5.89 6.39 12.41
CA MET A 112 -5.39 6.67 13.76
C MET A 112 -4.46 7.91 13.92
N PHE A 113 -4.28 8.75 12.88
CA PHE A 113 -3.46 9.99 12.95
C PHE A 113 -4.27 11.24 13.29
N LEU A 114 -5.53 11.05 13.64
CA LEU A 114 -6.51 12.12 13.74
C LEU A 114 -6.86 12.45 15.21
N GLU A 115 -6.21 11.78 16.16
CA GLU A 115 -6.18 12.22 17.55
C GLU A 115 -5.08 13.26 17.75
N GLY A 116 -5.49 14.39 18.33
CA GLY A 116 -4.59 15.45 18.75
C GLY A 116 -3.49 14.93 19.68
N GLU A 117 -2.37 15.66 19.69
CA GLU A 117 -1.30 15.50 20.66
C GLU A 117 -1.84 15.12 22.05
N GLU A 118 -1.30 14.06 22.66
CA GLU A 118 -1.42 13.88 24.09
C GLU A 118 -0.87 15.15 24.76
N VAL A 119 -1.76 16.07 25.11
CA VAL A 119 -1.41 17.17 26.00
C VAL A 119 -1.10 16.52 27.35
N PRO A 120 0.13 16.65 27.86
CA PRO A 120 0.46 16.12 29.18
C PRO A 120 -0.54 16.68 30.17
N ALA A 121 -1.10 15.82 31.03
CA ALA A 121 -2.06 16.22 32.03
C ALA A 121 -1.55 17.41 32.85
N GLY A 122 -2.00 18.62 32.49
CA GLY A 122 -1.64 19.86 33.18
C GLY A 122 -1.11 21.00 32.31
N ALA A 123 -1.83 21.43 31.27
CA ALA A 123 -1.77 22.83 30.79
C ALA A 123 -2.98 23.14 29.89
N VAL A 124 -4.03 23.72 30.46
CA VAL A 124 -5.06 24.40 29.67
C VAL A 124 -4.79 25.89 29.78
N THR A 125 -4.58 26.58 28.66
CA THR A 125 -5.23 27.87 28.36
C THR A 125 -5.12 28.22 26.87
N GLY A 126 -6.22 27.97 26.14
CA GLY A 126 -6.79 28.90 25.15
C GLY A 126 -6.10 29.09 23.80
N VAL A 127 -6.60 28.41 22.77
CA VAL A 127 -7.41 28.96 21.67
C VAL A 127 -8.17 27.79 21.02
N ASP A 128 -9.51 27.85 21.05
CA ASP A 128 -10.52 26.91 20.51
C ASP A 128 -10.03 25.57 19.90
N GLY A 129 -9.83 24.59 20.77
CA GLY A 129 -9.47 23.21 20.45
C GLY A 129 -10.68 22.33 20.11
N LEU A 130 -11.24 22.49 18.91
CA LEU A 130 -12.07 21.46 18.28
C LEU A 130 -11.13 20.51 17.53
N ALA A 131 -11.17 19.23 17.87
CA ALA A 131 -10.52 18.19 17.06
C ALA A 131 -11.02 18.31 15.61
N PRO A 132 -10.16 18.11 14.60
CA PRO A 132 -10.55 18.23 13.19
C PRO A 132 -11.75 17.33 12.91
N LYS A 133 -12.71 17.85 12.16
CA LYS A 133 -13.90 17.12 11.73
C LYS A 133 -13.56 16.33 10.47
N ILE A 134 -13.76 15.02 10.50
CA ILE A 134 -13.19 14.15 9.47
C ILE A 134 -14.25 13.22 8.91
N VAL A 135 -14.21 13.07 7.60
CA VAL A 135 -15.04 12.13 6.84
C VAL A 135 -14.19 10.96 6.37
N ILE A 136 -14.65 9.74 6.64
CA ILE A 136 -14.04 8.50 6.15
C ILE A 136 -15.08 7.74 5.32
N SER A 137 -14.75 7.54 4.05
CA SER A 137 -15.52 6.73 3.11
C SER A 137 -14.83 5.39 2.90
N PHE A 138 -15.53 4.28 3.13
CA PHE A 138 -15.02 2.93 2.88
C PHE A 138 -15.56 2.38 1.55
N ASP A 139 -14.69 1.89 0.67
CA ASP A 139 -15.12 0.85 -0.28
C ASP A 139 -15.45 -0.44 0.49
N ILE A 140 -16.10 -1.41 -0.16
CA ILE A 140 -16.56 -2.65 0.47
C ILE A 140 -15.75 -3.84 -0.02
N ASP A 141 -15.61 -4.02 -1.33
CA ASP A 141 -15.03 -5.22 -1.91
C ASP A 141 -13.52 -5.10 -1.90
N GLY A 142 -12.80 -6.14 -1.46
CA GLY A 142 -11.35 -6.08 -1.24
C GLY A 142 -10.91 -5.18 -0.08
N THR A 143 -11.81 -4.36 0.47
CA THR A 143 -11.54 -3.38 1.53
C THR A 143 -12.05 -3.83 2.90
N LEU A 144 -13.35 -4.05 3.07
CA LEU A 144 -13.94 -4.50 4.34
C LEU A 144 -13.89 -6.03 4.46
N GLU A 145 -13.77 -6.55 5.68
CA GLU A 145 -13.79 -8.00 5.93
C GLU A 145 -15.10 -8.68 5.45
N THR A 146 -16.16 -7.91 5.24
CA THR A 146 -17.47 -8.35 4.72
C THR A 146 -17.62 -8.19 3.21
N GLY A 147 -16.58 -7.71 2.51
CA GLY A 147 -16.53 -7.60 1.06
C GLY A 147 -16.51 -8.95 0.34
N ASP A 148 -16.63 -8.90 -0.99
CA ASP A 148 -16.45 -10.03 -1.90
C ASP A 148 -15.55 -9.59 -3.08
N PRO A 149 -14.23 -9.85 -3.04
CA PRO A 149 -13.53 -10.62 -2.00
C PRO A 149 -13.45 -9.89 -0.65
N PRO A 150 -13.25 -10.60 0.48
CA PRO A 150 -13.08 -9.97 1.78
C PRO A 150 -11.75 -9.20 1.85
N GLY A 151 -11.80 -8.01 2.44
CA GLY A 151 -10.65 -7.15 2.69
C GLY A 151 -10.12 -7.19 4.11
N ARG A 152 -9.23 -6.26 4.43
CA ARG A 152 -8.45 -6.22 5.68
C ARG A 152 -9.06 -5.33 6.76
N VAL A 153 -9.94 -4.40 6.39
CA VAL A 153 -10.60 -3.51 7.34
C VAL A 153 -11.71 -4.28 8.05
N THR A 154 -11.50 -4.58 9.33
CA THR A 154 -12.49 -5.30 10.13
C THR A 154 -13.63 -4.36 10.54
N MET A 155 -14.82 -4.92 10.82
CA MET A 155 -15.94 -4.11 11.31
C MET A 155 -15.66 -3.50 12.69
N GLU A 156 -14.75 -4.11 13.46
CA GLU A 156 -14.28 -3.56 14.73
C GLU A 156 -13.43 -2.31 14.56
N MET A 157 -12.63 -2.27 13.50
CA MET A 157 -11.87 -1.07 13.14
C MET A 157 -12.85 0.06 12.76
N VAL A 158 -13.89 -0.24 11.98
CA VAL A 158 -14.92 0.76 11.64
C VAL A 158 -15.64 1.29 12.89
N ARG A 159 -15.94 0.45 13.89
CA ARG A 159 -16.52 0.91 15.17
C ARG A 159 -15.61 1.87 15.91
N ARG A 160 -14.30 1.60 15.94
CA ARG A 160 -13.32 2.52 16.53
C ARG A 160 -13.31 3.87 15.82
N ALA A 161 -13.37 3.90 14.49
CA ALA A 161 -13.51 5.14 13.74
C ALA A 161 -14.77 5.95 14.15
N GLN A 162 -15.89 5.26 14.40
CA GLN A 162 -17.12 5.88 14.88
C GLN A 162 -17.00 6.39 16.32
N GLU A 163 -16.37 5.63 17.21
CA GLU A 163 -16.12 6.01 18.62
C GLU A 163 -15.22 7.25 18.74
N LEU A 164 -14.31 7.44 17.78
CA LEU A 164 -13.46 8.62 17.65
C LEU A 164 -14.23 9.87 17.13
N GLY A 165 -15.50 9.71 16.77
CA GLY A 165 -16.37 10.81 16.35
C GLY A 165 -16.24 11.20 14.88
N TYR A 166 -15.65 10.34 14.03
CA TYR A 166 -15.58 10.59 12.60
C TYR A 166 -16.93 10.37 11.91
N ILE A 167 -17.16 11.13 10.84
CA ILE A 167 -18.29 10.93 9.92
C ILE A 167 -17.92 9.76 9.01
N ILE A 168 -18.51 8.59 9.27
CA ILE A 168 -18.21 7.38 8.50
C ILE A 168 -19.33 7.04 7.51
N GLY A 169 -18.96 6.47 6.37
CA GLY A 169 -19.90 5.96 5.38
C GLY A 169 -19.23 5.08 4.33
N SER A 170 -20.01 4.57 3.38
CA SER A 170 -19.47 3.76 2.29
C SER A 170 -19.67 4.40 0.92
N ALA A 171 -18.69 4.18 0.05
CA ALA A 171 -18.77 4.49 -1.36
C ALA A 171 -18.28 3.27 -2.16
N SER A 172 -19.22 2.54 -2.76
CA SER A 172 -18.95 1.25 -3.43
C SER A 172 -19.70 1.14 -4.75
N ASP A 173 -19.24 0.26 -5.64
CA ASP A 173 -19.97 -0.10 -6.86
C ASP A 173 -21.24 -0.93 -6.58
N ARG A 174 -21.34 -1.49 -5.36
CA ARG A 174 -22.55 -2.19 -4.92
C ARG A 174 -23.76 -1.26 -4.88
N PRO A 175 -24.98 -1.73 -5.20
CA PRO A 175 -26.21 -0.96 -5.02
C PRO A 175 -26.33 -0.42 -3.59
N VAL A 176 -26.79 0.82 -3.44
CA VAL A 176 -26.90 1.50 -2.13
C VAL A 176 -27.66 0.66 -1.09
N SER A 177 -28.75 0.00 -1.48
CA SER A 177 -29.52 -0.89 -0.59
C SER A 177 -28.71 -2.08 -0.07
N VAL A 178 -27.77 -2.59 -0.86
CA VAL A 178 -26.86 -3.67 -0.44
C VAL A 178 -25.85 -3.15 0.57
N GLN A 179 -25.31 -1.94 0.34
CA GLN A 179 -24.40 -1.31 1.31
C GLN A 179 -25.09 -1.10 2.66
N GLN A 180 -26.30 -0.53 2.65
CA GLN A 180 -27.11 -0.31 3.85
C GLN A 180 -27.38 -1.61 4.63
N ALA A 181 -27.70 -2.69 3.92
CA ALA A 181 -27.94 -4.00 4.56
C ALA A 181 -26.68 -4.58 5.22
N ILE A 182 -25.49 -4.30 4.68
CA ILE A 182 -24.22 -4.71 5.31
C ILE A 182 -24.03 -3.97 6.64
N TRP A 183 -24.21 -2.66 6.65
CA TRP A 183 -24.09 -1.86 7.87
C TRP A 183 -25.11 -2.26 8.94
N GLU A 184 -26.39 -2.40 8.56
CA GLU A 184 -27.48 -2.83 9.46
C GLU A 184 -27.19 -4.21 10.08
N LYS A 185 -26.74 -5.18 9.27
CA LYS A 185 -26.39 -6.52 9.75
C LYS A 185 -25.31 -6.52 10.83
N HIS A 186 -24.40 -5.54 10.79
CA HIS A 186 -23.29 -5.43 11.74
C HIS A 186 -23.55 -4.42 12.88
N GLY A 187 -24.75 -3.82 12.90
CA GLY A 187 -25.17 -2.87 13.93
C GLY A 187 -24.33 -1.59 13.94
N ILE A 188 -23.82 -1.16 12.79
CA ILE A 188 -23.05 0.08 12.65
C ILE A 188 -23.94 1.09 11.93
N GLU A 189 -24.20 2.22 12.57
CA GLU A 189 -24.88 3.34 11.92
C GLU A 189 -23.85 4.16 11.14
N VAL A 190 -24.12 4.42 9.87
CA VAL A 190 -23.25 5.24 9.01
C VAL A 190 -24.00 6.46 8.51
N GLU A 191 -23.29 7.54 8.28
CA GLU A 191 -23.85 8.85 7.90
C GLU A 191 -24.19 8.89 6.40
N PHE A 192 -23.55 8.07 5.57
CA PHE A 192 -23.83 7.98 4.15
C PHE A 192 -23.54 6.60 3.54
N THR A 193 -24.28 6.29 2.48
CA THR A 193 -24.07 5.13 1.60
C THR A 193 -24.29 5.58 0.16
N ILE A 194 -23.24 5.61 -0.66
CA ILE A 194 -23.30 6.15 -2.02
C ILE A 194 -22.51 5.28 -3.01
N HIS A 195 -22.57 5.64 -4.30
CA HIS A 195 -21.65 5.08 -5.28
C HIS A 195 -20.34 5.89 -5.32
N LYS A 196 -19.19 5.22 -5.57
CA LYS A 196 -17.86 5.86 -5.57
C LYS A 196 -17.74 7.08 -6.50
N HIS A 197 -18.42 7.05 -7.65
CA HIS A 197 -18.49 8.19 -8.59
C HIS A 197 -19.34 9.38 -8.12
N LYS A 198 -19.85 9.36 -6.89
CA LYS A 198 -20.68 10.41 -6.26
C LYS A 198 -20.08 10.96 -4.97
N LEU A 199 -18.76 10.77 -4.77
CA LEU A 199 -18.08 11.26 -3.57
C LEU A 199 -18.17 12.78 -3.40
N ASP A 200 -18.36 13.53 -4.49
CA ASP A 200 -18.67 14.96 -4.46
C ASP A 200 -19.96 15.29 -3.68
N GLU A 201 -20.98 14.43 -3.74
CA GLU A 201 -22.22 14.61 -2.98
C GLU A 201 -21.98 14.56 -1.46
N VAL A 202 -20.96 13.81 -1.01
CA VAL A 202 -20.58 13.73 0.42
C VAL A 202 -19.98 15.06 0.87
N LYS A 203 -19.08 15.66 0.09
CA LYS A 203 -18.49 16.98 0.42
C LYS A 203 -19.52 18.09 0.42
N ALA A 204 -20.57 17.96 -0.41
CA ALA A 204 -21.67 18.91 -0.43
C ALA A 204 -22.58 18.79 0.82
N GLN A 205 -22.65 17.61 1.43
CA GLN A 205 -23.52 17.32 2.58
C GLN A 205 -22.81 17.49 3.92
N PHE A 206 -21.52 17.14 3.99
CA PHE A 206 -20.75 17.12 5.22
C PHE A 206 -19.58 18.08 5.11
N GLU A 207 -19.65 19.18 5.87
CA GLU A 207 -18.50 20.07 6.06
C GLU A 207 -17.52 19.43 7.06
N ALA A 208 -16.31 19.16 6.60
CA ALA A 208 -15.20 18.55 7.33
C ALA A 208 -13.87 19.18 6.90
N ASP A 209 -12.88 19.11 7.80
CA ASP A 209 -11.51 19.56 7.59
C ASP A 209 -10.75 18.60 6.68
N GLU A 210 -11.07 17.30 6.77
CA GLU A 210 -10.45 16.24 5.96
C GLU A 210 -11.45 15.22 5.42
N TYR A 211 -11.12 14.67 4.26
CA TYR A 211 -11.92 13.67 3.55
C TYR A 211 -11.01 12.54 3.08
N HIS A 212 -11.26 11.33 3.56
CA HIS A 212 -10.47 10.14 3.25
C HIS A 212 -11.35 9.06 2.62
N HIS A 213 -10.85 8.41 1.58
CA HIS A 213 -11.48 7.23 1.00
C HIS A 213 -10.52 6.04 1.11
N ILE A 214 -11.01 4.95 1.69
CA ILE A 214 -10.26 3.73 1.91
C ILE A 214 -10.72 2.70 0.89
N GLY A 215 -9.80 2.17 0.09
CA GLY A 215 -10.08 1.21 -0.96
C GLY A 215 -8.88 0.30 -1.23
N ASP A 216 -9.02 -0.65 -2.16
CA ASP A 216 -7.96 -1.60 -2.55
C ASP A 216 -7.62 -1.54 -4.04
N THR A 217 -8.36 -0.76 -4.83
CA THR A 217 -8.18 -0.69 -6.28
C THR A 217 -7.83 0.71 -6.78
N ASN A 218 -7.16 0.76 -7.94
CA ASN A 218 -6.93 1.99 -8.69
C ASN A 218 -8.23 2.73 -9.05
N MET A 219 -9.39 2.03 -9.08
CA MET A 219 -10.69 2.65 -9.34
C MET A 219 -11.16 3.47 -8.14
N ASP A 220 -10.92 2.97 -6.93
CA ASP A 220 -11.25 3.67 -5.69
C ASP A 220 -10.42 4.93 -5.56
N GLU A 221 -9.12 4.81 -5.84
CA GLU A 221 -8.21 5.96 -5.92
C GLU A 221 -8.69 7.00 -6.93
N HIS A 222 -9.00 6.56 -8.15
CA HIS A 222 -9.40 7.44 -9.23
C HIS A 222 -10.59 8.32 -8.84
N TYR A 223 -11.63 7.72 -8.25
CA TYR A 223 -12.81 8.48 -7.82
C TYR A 223 -12.56 9.31 -6.56
N ALA A 224 -11.77 8.81 -5.60
CA ALA A 224 -11.40 9.57 -4.42
C ALA A 224 -10.71 10.89 -4.81
N VAL A 225 -9.64 10.80 -5.60
CA VAL A 225 -8.85 11.96 -6.02
C VAL A 225 -9.68 12.89 -6.89
N MET A 226 -10.46 12.35 -7.84
CA MET A 226 -11.34 13.15 -8.71
C MET A 226 -12.30 14.04 -7.91
N HIS A 227 -12.78 13.55 -6.77
CA HIS A 227 -13.72 14.28 -5.92
C HIS A 227 -13.05 14.95 -4.71
N GLY A 228 -11.72 15.01 -4.68
CA GLY A 228 -10.95 15.73 -3.67
C GLY A 228 -10.97 15.07 -2.29
N PHE A 229 -11.03 13.74 -2.25
CA PHE A 229 -10.70 12.91 -1.10
C PHE A 229 -9.23 12.49 -1.19
N ARG A 230 -8.58 12.30 -0.04
CA ARG A 230 -7.32 11.57 0.05
C ARG A 230 -7.63 10.07 -0.06
N PHE A 231 -6.90 9.35 -0.91
CA PHE A 231 -7.02 7.91 -1.01
C PHE A 231 -6.09 7.19 -0.03
N LEU A 232 -6.56 6.09 0.56
CA LEU A 232 -5.80 5.23 1.46
C LEU A 232 -5.96 3.77 0.99
N ASP A 233 -4.86 3.17 0.50
CA ASP A 233 -4.85 1.78 0.05
C ASP A 233 -4.72 0.80 1.23
N VAL A 234 -5.61 -0.19 1.31
CA VAL A 234 -5.57 -1.26 2.33
C VAL A 234 -4.47 -2.30 2.10
N ALA A 235 -3.84 -2.35 0.92
CA ALA A 235 -2.87 -3.37 0.56
C ALA A 235 -1.46 -3.16 1.13
N ILE A 236 -1.15 -1.99 1.70
CA ILE A 236 0.22 -1.60 2.07
C ILE A 236 0.38 -1.51 3.59
N HIS A 237 1.08 -2.44 4.27
CA HIS A 237 1.48 -2.27 5.68
C HIS A 237 2.77 -3.01 6.11
N LYS A 238 3.64 -2.29 6.86
CA LYS A 238 4.03 -2.53 8.29
C LYS A 238 4.96 -1.40 8.83
N GLU A 239 5.01 -1.24 10.17
CA GLU A 239 5.58 -0.11 10.95
C GLU A 239 7.07 0.24 10.70
N GLU A 240 7.85 -0.69 10.17
CA GLU A 240 9.18 -0.46 9.60
C GLU A 240 9.22 -1.37 8.36
N PRO A 241 8.90 -0.85 7.15
CA PRO A 241 8.64 -1.66 5.95
C PRO A 241 9.74 -2.67 5.57
N TRP A 242 10.96 -2.46 6.06
CA TRP A 242 12.17 -3.25 5.82
C TRP A 242 12.54 -4.24 6.95
N MET A 243 11.85 -4.26 8.10
CA MET A 243 12.24 -5.10 9.25
C MET A 243 12.00 -6.60 9.07
N PHE A 244 11.22 -7.02 8.06
CA PHE A 244 10.96 -8.44 7.76
C PHE A 244 12.15 -9.11 7.07
N LEU A 245 13.13 -8.32 6.66
CA LEU A 245 14.22 -8.73 5.81
C LEU A 245 15.45 -9.20 6.62
N ALA A 246 15.54 -8.80 7.91
CA ALA A 246 16.64 -9.14 8.80
C ALA A 246 16.52 -10.50 9.53
N GLY A 247 15.40 -11.23 9.40
CA GLY A 247 15.27 -12.58 9.96
C GLY A 247 15.39 -12.69 11.50
N GLU A 248 15.28 -11.60 12.27
CA GLU A 248 15.38 -11.64 13.73
C GLU A 248 14.02 -11.59 14.43
N THR A 249 13.91 -12.41 15.47
CA THR A 249 12.76 -12.60 16.35
C THR A 249 12.42 -11.36 17.16
N VAL A 250 11.15 -10.98 17.16
CA VAL A 250 10.56 -9.96 18.05
C VAL A 250 10.85 -10.31 19.52
N PRO A 251 11.33 -9.37 20.35
CA PRO A 251 11.52 -9.61 21.77
C PRO A 251 10.19 -9.86 22.48
N ALA A 252 10.24 -10.81 23.41
CA ALA A 252 9.10 -11.35 24.12
C ALA A 252 8.43 -10.33 25.05
N SER A 253 7.29 -9.77 24.64
CA SER A 253 6.29 -9.26 25.60
C SER A 253 4.86 -9.26 25.03
N ALA A 254 4.36 -10.43 24.62
CA ALA A 254 2.92 -10.68 24.51
C ALA A 254 2.64 -12.18 24.54
N ALA A 255 3.00 -12.85 25.65
CA ALA A 255 2.59 -14.22 25.88
C ALA A 255 1.14 -14.24 26.38
N VAL A 256 0.17 -14.52 25.50
CA VAL A 256 -1.09 -15.16 25.90
C VAL A 256 -1.33 -16.39 25.03
N ARG A 257 -1.09 -17.52 25.71
CA ARG A 257 -1.29 -18.94 25.40
C ARG A 257 -2.26 -19.28 24.25
N SER A 258 -1.75 -20.07 23.30
CA SER A 258 -2.52 -21.19 22.74
C SER A 258 -1.58 -22.38 22.49
N THR A 259 -1.59 -23.30 23.44
CA THR A 259 -1.06 -24.65 23.25
C THR A 259 -2.03 -25.49 22.42
N ALA A 260 -1.43 -26.34 21.58
CA ALA A 260 -2.01 -27.45 20.82
C ALA A 260 -2.47 -27.11 19.39
N ILE A 261 -1.64 -27.49 18.42
CA ILE A 261 -1.90 -28.63 17.52
C ILE A 261 -0.53 -29.10 16.99
N SER A 262 -0.03 -30.20 17.54
CA SER A 262 1.03 -31.01 16.95
C SER A 262 0.40 -32.27 16.39
N ALA A 263 0.27 -32.33 15.07
CA ALA A 263 0.28 -33.56 14.27
C ALA A 263 0.33 -33.13 12.79
N TRP A 264 0.71 -34.06 11.92
CA TRP A 264 0.91 -33.91 10.47
C TRP A 264 2.34 -33.55 10.03
N HIS A 265 3.29 -34.43 10.38
CA HIS A 265 4.38 -34.78 9.47
C HIS A 265 4.10 -36.18 8.92
N SER A 266 3.70 -36.25 7.65
CA SER A 266 4.01 -37.38 6.75
C SER A 266 4.39 -36.77 5.40
N PRO A 267 5.47 -37.24 4.76
CA PRO A 267 5.94 -36.71 3.47
C PRO A 267 4.97 -37.08 2.34
N MET A 268 4.56 -36.10 1.52
CA MET A 268 3.82 -36.34 0.28
C MET A 268 4.73 -37.05 -0.75
N GLU A 269 4.19 -38.08 -1.40
CA GLU A 269 4.75 -38.68 -2.61
C GLU A 269 4.75 -37.68 -3.78
N PRO A 270 5.71 -37.77 -4.71
CA PRO A 270 5.73 -36.91 -5.89
C PRO A 270 4.56 -37.20 -6.84
N PRO A 271 4.05 -36.19 -7.56
CA PRO A 271 2.91 -36.34 -8.46
C PRO A 271 3.24 -37.21 -9.69
N PRO A 272 2.25 -37.92 -10.27
CA PRO A 272 2.45 -38.74 -11.47
C PRO A 272 2.68 -37.88 -12.73
N ALA A 273 3.50 -38.41 -13.63
CA ALA A 273 3.89 -37.77 -14.89
C ALA A 273 2.69 -37.49 -15.83
N ALA A 274 2.76 -36.34 -16.53
CA ALA A 274 1.75 -35.89 -17.48
C ALA A 274 1.62 -36.82 -18.72
N PRO A 275 0.41 -36.97 -19.29
CA PRO A 275 0.20 -37.77 -20.49
C PRO A 275 0.73 -37.08 -21.76
N ALA A 276 1.23 -37.91 -22.69
CA ALA A 276 1.83 -37.48 -23.95
C ALA A 276 0.82 -36.81 -24.91
N ALA A 277 1.30 -35.81 -25.66
CA ALA A 277 0.54 -35.06 -26.64
C ALA A 277 0.14 -35.91 -27.88
N PRO A 278 -1.01 -35.63 -28.53
CA PRO A 278 -1.45 -36.35 -29.71
C PRO A 278 -0.65 -35.98 -30.97
N VAL A 279 -0.38 -37.00 -31.79
CA VAL A 279 0.33 -36.93 -33.07
C VAL A 279 -0.54 -36.26 -34.15
N ALA A 280 0.04 -35.30 -34.88
CA ALA A 280 -0.61 -34.60 -35.99
C ALA A 280 -0.89 -35.53 -37.20
N PRO A 281 -2.00 -35.33 -37.94
CA PRO A 281 -2.28 -36.10 -39.14
C PRO A 281 -1.41 -35.68 -40.34
N ALA A 282 -1.10 -36.67 -41.20
CA ALA A 282 -0.26 -36.55 -42.39
C ALA A 282 -0.88 -35.65 -43.49
N PRO A 283 -0.05 -35.01 -44.33
CA PRO A 283 -0.53 -34.15 -45.41
C PRO A 283 -1.19 -34.94 -46.55
N SER A 284 -2.32 -34.42 -47.03
CA SER A 284 -3.09 -34.90 -48.18
C SER A 284 -2.35 -34.66 -49.52
N GLN A 285 -2.46 -35.63 -50.42
CA GLN A 285 -1.87 -35.58 -51.77
C GLN A 285 -2.53 -34.51 -52.67
N PRO A 286 -1.79 -33.89 -53.60
CA PRO A 286 -2.34 -32.94 -54.56
C PRO A 286 -3.09 -33.64 -55.69
N ALA A 287 -4.18 -33.01 -56.16
CA ALA A 287 -4.98 -33.45 -57.30
C ALA A 287 -4.21 -33.36 -58.63
N PRO A 288 -4.47 -34.25 -59.61
CA PRO A 288 -3.83 -34.19 -60.92
C PRO A 288 -4.38 -33.04 -61.79
N GLY A 289 -3.46 -32.41 -62.53
CA GLY A 289 -3.73 -31.27 -63.41
C GLY A 289 -4.52 -31.63 -64.67
N LEU A 290 -5.35 -30.67 -65.09
CA LEU A 290 -6.03 -30.63 -66.38
C LEU A 290 -5.18 -29.77 -67.33
N ASP A 291 -4.29 -30.42 -68.07
CA ASP A 291 -3.79 -29.93 -69.34
C ASP A 291 -4.01 -31.08 -70.34
N ASP A 292 -5.06 -30.96 -71.17
CA ASP A 292 -5.13 -31.46 -72.54
C ASP A 292 -6.48 -31.07 -73.14
N ILE A 293 -6.51 -29.89 -73.76
CA ILE A 293 -7.37 -29.61 -74.91
C ILE A 293 -6.40 -29.43 -76.09
N ILE A 294 -6.27 -30.48 -76.89
CA ILE A 294 -5.86 -30.42 -78.29
C ILE A 294 -7.03 -31.00 -79.11
N GLU A 295 -7.43 -30.22 -80.11
CA GLU A 295 -8.45 -30.41 -81.18
C GLU A 295 -9.93 -30.21 -80.83
#